data_AF-A0A954Z0E9-F1
#
_entry.id   AF-A0A954Z0E9-F1
#
_cell.length_a   1.000
_cell.length_b   1.000
_cell.length_c   1.000
_cell.angle_alpha   90.00
_cell.angle_beta   90.00
_cell.angle_gamma   90.00
#
_symmetry.space_group_name_H-M   'P 1'
#
loop_
_entity.id
_entity.type
_entity.pdbx_description
1 polymer ?
#
loop_
_entity_poly.entity_id
_entity_poly.type
_entity_poly.pdbx_seq_one_letter_code
_entity_poly.pdbx_strand_id
1 'polypeptide(L)'
;MSKNPPANRVGAITWFVRGTWRNIKRVIPRAYAFALAFVICYLTYQALAYLIVGLLRPASSPAQITQLPRRMDASLLKMDRSSWLALDATDRPRTPPSHYHRIGDWIEPDRQSGCTTSGCHSSLPHNERKEVRAFLNMHATSVHCGVCHMKTDRAPLSLTWYDLSTGKSKNPPAILQAYGLLTSDEYEKNRETPDSDYQSELVRLLRQAAKDADNLPALKQLADHVSAVRATSDEFKLLLVQARESLPRHFRGEYGAKIGMRGVGGDPILTHPNTERLIAQYLEQKDSIKGRDRKDLLDGIHPLRRDKPLDCSSCHRKTDSLIDFARMGYPPARAKALVDPVVVEMIENINKGVPFHLPEFINPKR
;
A
#
# COMPACT_ATOMS: atom_id res chain seq x y z
N MET A 1 34.55 72.96 85.29
CA MET A 1 34.02 72.79 83.91
C MET A 1 33.72 71.32 83.69
N SER A 2 32.43 71.04 83.52
CA SER A 2 31.82 69.71 83.34
C SER A 2 32.04 69.20 81.92
N LYS A 3 32.33 67.89 81.77
CA LYS A 3 32.06 67.14 80.53
C LYS A 3 31.52 65.76 80.89
N ASN A 4 30.20 65.62 80.77
CA ASN A 4 29.49 64.34 80.81
C ASN A 4 30.01 63.41 79.69
N PRO A 5 30.24 62.12 79.96
CA PRO A 5 30.65 61.18 78.95
C PRO A 5 29.53 60.93 77.92
N PRO A 6 29.88 60.72 76.64
CA PRO A 6 28.93 60.60 75.54
C PRO A 6 28.07 59.34 75.67
N ALA A 7 26.75 59.54 75.59
CA ALA A 7 25.75 58.50 75.61
C ALA A 7 26.00 57.41 74.53
N ASN A 8 25.91 56.15 74.96
CA ASN A 8 26.05 54.90 74.21
C ASN A 8 25.34 54.89 72.84
N ARG A 9 26.00 55.35 71.77
CA ARG A 9 25.52 55.22 70.37
C ARG A 9 25.68 53.81 69.79
N VAL A 10 26.49 52.95 70.41
CA VAL A 10 26.76 51.58 69.92
C VAL A 10 25.57 50.62 70.15
N GLY A 11 24.73 50.90 71.15
CA GLY A 11 23.55 50.07 71.45
C GLY A 11 22.43 50.19 70.41
N ALA A 12 22.27 51.37 69.78
CA ALA A 12 21.16 51.61 68.84
C ALA A 12 21.36 50.87 67.50
N ILE A 13 22.59 50.86 66.96
CA ILE A 13 22.91 50.19 65.70
C ILE A 13 22.82 48.66 65.86
N THR A 14 23.34 48.13 66.96
CA THR A 14 23.30 46.68 67.23
C THR A 14 21.88 46.17 67.49
N TRP A 15 21.01 46.97 68.10
CA TRP A 15 19.60 46.65 68.25
C TRP A 15 18.85 46.67 66.90
N PHE A 16 19.10 47.67 66.06
CA PHE A 16 18.46 47.77 64.73
C PHE A 16 18.86 46.61 63.81
N VAL A 17 20.14 46.23 63.79
CA VAL A 17 20.66 45.10 62.99
C VAL A 17 20.12 43.76 63.49
N ARG A 18 20.01 43.55 64.81
CA ARG A 18 19.39 42.33 65.35
C ARG A 18 17.90 42.25 65.05
N GLY A 19 17.18 43.36 65.10
CA GLY A 19 15.75 43.42 64.78
C GLY A 19 15.47 43.09 63.31
N THR A 20 16.22 43.70 62.39
CA THR A 20 16.09 43.44 60.95
C THR A 20 16.48 42.02 60.59
N TRP A 21 17.56 41.46 61.16
CA TRP A 21 17.96 40.08 60.90
C TRP A 21 16.92 39.05 61.38
N ARG A 22 16.26 39.30 62.51
CA ARG A 22 15.20 38.43 63.04
C ARG A 22 13.97 38.44 62.11
N ASN A 23 13.64 39.59 61.52
CA ASN A 23 12.56 39.70 60.55
C ASN A 23 12.92 39.02 59.22
N ILE A 24 14.15 39.21 58.71
CA ILE A 24 14.64 38.55 57.49
C ILE A 24 14.60 37.02 57.65
N LYS A 25 15.09 36.48 58.78
CA LYS A 25 15.02 35.03 59.07
C LYS A 25 13.60 34.47 59.13
N ARG A 26 12.59 35.30 59.43
CA ARG A 26 11.17 34.90 59.41
C ARG A 26 10.54 35.04 58.02
N VAL A 27 10.98 36.00 57.22
CA VAL A 27 10.45 36.27 55.88
C VAL A 27 11.00 35.29 54.84
N ILE A 28 12.29 34.96 54.88
CA ILE A 28 12.93 34.09 53.87
C ILE A 28 12.21 32.72 53.75
N PRO A 29 11.93 31.97 54.82
CA PRO A 29 11.24 30.68 54.71
C PRO A 29 9.83 30.81 54.13
N ARG A 30 9.14 31.92 54.42
CA ARG A 30 7.78 32.19 53.91
C ARG A 30 7.80 32.55 52.42
N ALA A 31 8.76 33.38 52.00
CA ALA A 31 8.97 33.70 50.58
C ALA A 31 9.36 32.44 49.80
N TYR A 32 10.23 31.59 50.36
CA TYR A 32 10.59 30.31 49.76
C TYR A 32 9.40 29.36 49.64
N ALA A 33 8.62 29.20 50.72
CA ALA A 33 7.42 28.36 50.69
C ALA A 33 6.38 28.87 49.68
N PHE A 34 6.20 30.18 49.56
CA PHE A 34 5.31 30.78 48.57
C PHE A 34 5.81 30.55 47.14
N ALA A 35 7.10 30.75 46.88
CA ALA A 35 7.70 30.47 45.57
C ALA A 35 7.56 28.99 45.19
N LEU A 36 7.79 28.07 46.14
CA LEU A 36 7.63 26.65 45.93
C LEU A 36 6.18 26.27 45.64
N ALA A 37 5.23 26.80 46.43
CA ALA A 37 3.80 26.58 46.19
C ALA A 37 3.36 27.11 44.83
N PHE A 38 3.86 28.27 44.42
CA PHE A 38 3.60 28.84 43.10
C PHE A 38 4.11 27.93 41.97
N VAL A 39 5.35 27.42 42.08
CA VAL A 39 5.90 26.47 41.09
C VAL A 39 5.08 25.19 41.03
N ILE A 40 4.68 24.63 42.16
CA ILE A 40 3.84 23.44 42.22
C ILE A 40 2.50 23.70 41.53
N CYS A 41 1.79 24.78 41.89
CA CYS A 41 0.52 25.13 41.27
C CYS A 41 0.64 25.36 39.76
N TYR A 42 1.71 26.01 39.31
CA TYR A 42 1.96 26.24 37.89
C TYR A 42 2.20 24.93 37.12
N LEU A 43 3.02 24.03 37.66
CA LEU A 43 3.27 22.73 37.04
C LEU A 43 2.02 21.84 37.04
N THR A 44 1.24 21.84 38.12
CA THR A 44 -0.05 21.15 38.18
C THR A 44 -1.03 21.72 37.15
N TYR A 45 -1.10 23.05 37.02
CA TYR A 45 -1.90 23.70 35.99
C TYR A 45 -1.47 23.28 34.58
N GLN A 46 -0.17 23.29 34.28
CA GLN A 46 0.34 22.88 32.96
C GLN A 46 0.04 21.41 32.68
N ALA A 47 0.21 20.52 33.66
CA ALA A 47 -0.12 19.11 33.52
C ALA A 47 -1.63 18.88 33.29
N LEU A 48 -2.48 19.56 34.05
CA LEU A 48 -3.94 19.49 33.88
C LEU A 48 -4.37 20.10 32.54
N ALA A 49 -3.83 21.26 32.16
CA ALA A 49 -4.11 21.91 30.88
C ALA A 49 -3.70 21.01 29.71
N TYR A 50 -2.51 20.41 29.78
CA TYR A 50 -2.05 19.44 28.79
C TYR A 50 -2.97 18.21 28.72
N LEU A 51 -3.37 17.65 29.86
CA LEU A 51 -4.27 16.49 29.91
C LEU A 51 -5.66 16.83 29.38
N ILE A 52 -6.23 17.97 29.77
CA ILE A 52 -7.54 18.44 29.30
C ILE A 52 -7.50 18.73 27.80
N VAL A 53 -6.49 19.45 27.31
CA VAL A 53 -6.35 19.73 25.88
C VAL A 53 -6.09 18.45 25.10
N GLY A 54 -5.21 17.57 25.58
CA GLY A 54 -4.90 16.30 24.91
C GLY A 54 -6.06 15.32 24.85
N LEU A 55 -6.90 15.26 25.89
CA LEU A 55 -8.06 14.35 25.96
C LEU A 55 -9.32 14.95 25.31
N LEU A 56 -9.60 16.24 25.53
CA LEU A 56 -10.85 16.86 25.07
C LEU A 56 -10.75 17.51 23.69
N ARG A 57 -9.53 17.78 23.21
CA ARG A 57 -9.29 18.22 21.83
C ARG A 57 -8.45 17.16 21.14
N PRO A 58 -9.06 16.02 20.75
CA PRO A 58 -8.35 15.02 19.96
C PRO A 58 -7.74 15.75 18.77
N ALA A 59 -6.42 15.61 18.61
CA ALA A 59 -5.74 16.14 17.44
C ALA A 59 -6.52 15.65 16.21
N SER A 60 -6.88 16.56 15.32
CA SER A 60 -7.50 16.18 14.05
C SER A 60 -6.63 15.10 13.43
N SER A 61 -7.23 13.96 13.07
CA SER A 61 -6.52 12.90 12.38
C SER A 61 -5.68 13.53 11.26
N PRO A 62 -4.37 13.22 11.16
CA PRO A 62 -3.50 13.83 10.17
C PRO A 62 -4.16 13.74 8.79
N ALA A 63 -3.92 14.75 7.94
CA ALA A 63 -4.48 14.81 6.59
C ALA A 63 -4.25 13.50 5.80
N GLN A 64 -3.12 12.84 6.06
CA GLN A 64 -2.75 11.52 5.53
C GLN A 64 -3.76 10.39 5.84
N ILE A 65 -4.59 10.53 6.88
CA ILE A 65 -5.63 9.57 7.23
C ILE A 65 -6.99 10.02 6.70
N THR A 66 -7.29 11.31 6.81
CA THR A 66 -8.64 11.83 6.48
C THR A 66 -8.84 12.09 5.00
N GLN A 67 -7.78 12.32 4.24
CA GLN A 67 -7.83 12.57 2.79
C GLN A 67 -7.77 11.29 1.96
N LEU A 68 -7.68 10.11 2.58
CA LEU A 68 -7.83 8.85 1.85
C LEU A 68 -9.25 8.76 1.26
N PRO A 69 -9.38 8.69 -0.07
CA PRO A 69 -10.68 8.58 -0.69
C PRO A 69 -11.37 7.29 -0.24
N ARG A 70 -12.61 7.42 0.23
CA ARG A 70 -13.38 6.26 0.71
C ARG A 70 -14.05 5.48 -0.43
N ARG A 71 -14.06 6.04 -1.64
CA ARG A 71 -14.66 5.46 -2.84
C ARG A 71 -13.76 5.79 -4.04
N MET A 72 -13.59 4.83 -4.95
CA MET A 72 -13.02 5.11 -6.27
C MET A 72 -14.10 5.68 -7.17
N ASP A 73 -13.98 6.95 -7.52
CA ASP A 73 -14.83 7.62 -8.50
C ASP A 73 -14.01 8.07 -9.71
N ALA A 74 -14.67 8.64 -10.72
CA ALA A 74 -14.02 9.09 -11.94
C ALA A 74 -12.96 10.19 -11.72
N SER A 75 -13.07 10.98 -10.65
CA SER A 75 -12.06 11.98 -10.31
C SER A 75 -10.79 11.31 -9.78
N LEU A 76 -10.98 10.28 -8.97
CA LEU A 76 -9.90 9.47 -8.41
C LEU A 76 -9.14 8.69 -9.47
N LEU A 77 -9.85 8.17 -10.48
CA LEU A 77 -9.20 7.50 -11.60
C LEU A 77 -8.20 8.42 -12.33
N LYS A 78 -8.37 9.75 -12.25
CA LYS A 78 -7.51 10.75 -12.90
C LYS A 78 -6.36 11.27 -12.03
N MET A 79 -6.35 10.95 -10.74
CA MET A 79 -5.29 11.36 -9.82
C MET A 79 -4.00 10.57 -10.06
N ASP A 80 -2.85 11.21 -9.83
CA ASP A 80 -1.53 10.56 -9.77
C ASP A 80 -1.22 10.07 -8.34
N ARG A 81 -0.22 9.22 -8.15
CA ARG A 81 0.16 8.75 -6.81
C ARG A 81 0.58 9.91 -5.89
N SER A 82 1.29 10.89 -6.43
CA SER A 82 1.86 12.01 -5.66
C SER A 82 0.81 12.90 -5.00
N SER A 83 -0.41 12.90 -5.54
CA SER A 83 -1.56 13.59 -4.96
C SER A 83 -2.13 12.91 -3.70
N TRP A 84 -1.64 11.71 -3.35
CA TRP A 84 -2.07 10.94 -2.19
C TRP A 84 -1.05 11.00 -1.05
N LEU A 85 -1.10 12.08 -0.27
CA LEU A 85 -0.24 12.31 0.91
C LEU A 85 -0.23 11.14 1.92
N ALA A 86 -1.28 10.32 1.91
CA ALA A 86 -1.41 9.13 2.73
C ALA A 86 -0.38 8.03 2.40
N LEU A 87 -0.02 7.90 1.13
CA LEU A 87 0.87 6.84 0.63
C LEU A 87 2.33 7.11 0.95
N ASP A 88 2.73 8.38 1.07
CA ASP A 88 4.09 8.74 1.50
C ASP A 88 4.33 8.46 2.98
N ALA A 89 3.26 8.41 3.79
CA ALA A 89 3.35 8.14 5.22
C ALA A 89 3.51 6.65 5.56
N THR A 90 3.15 5.74 4.64
CA THR A 90 3.24 4.28 4.87
C THR A 90 4.61 3.69 4.55
N ASP A 91 5.48 4.42 3.84
CA ASP A 91 6.85 3.96 3.54
C ASP A 91 7.76 3.89 4.78
N ARG A 92 7.39 4.55 5.90
CA ARG A 92 8.16 4.55 7.17
C ARG A 92 7.25 4.57 8.41
N PRO A 93 6.47 3.51 8.70
CA PRO A 93 5.54 3.54 9.82
C PRO A 93 6.32 3.48 11.14
N ARG A 94 6.42 4.62 11.84
CA ARG A 94 7.02 4.72 13.19
C ARG A 94 6.08 4.28 14.33
N THR A 95 4.89 3.79 14.01
CA THR A 95 3.85 3.42 14.99
C THR A 95 3.19 2.09 14.64
N PRO A 96 2.89 1.24 15.64
CA PRO A 96 2.21 -0.03 15.39
C PRO A 96 0.84 0.25 14.77
N PRO A 97 0.49 -0.41 13.66
CA PRO A 97 -0.71 -0.08 12.90
C PRO A 97 -1.96 -0.57 13.63
N SER A 98 -2.71 0.36 14.23
CA SER A 98 -4.05 0.06 14.74
C SER A 98 -5.01 -0.13 13.57
N HIS A 99 -5.46 -1.38 13.41
CA HIS A 99 -6.60 -1.87 12.64
C HIS A 99 -6.50 -1.92 11.10
N TYR A 100 -6.58 -3.18 10.66
CA TYR A 100 -6.81 -3.72 9.33
C TYR A 100 -7.68 -2.85 8.44
N HIS A 101 -7.38 -2.86 7.13
CA HIS A 101 -8.05 -2.18 6.00
C HIS A 101 -7.34 -0.97 5.37
N ARG A 102 -6.09 -0.67 5.71
CA ARG A 102 -5.29 0.18 4.80
C ARG A 102 -4.94 -0.62 3.55
N ILE A 103 -5.28 -0.10 2.38
CA ILE A 103 -4.56 -0.45 1.15
C ILE A 103 -3.12 0.04 1.44
N GLY A 104 -2.22 -0.90 1.73
CA GLY A 104 -0.87 -0.55 2.21
C GLY A 104 -0.09 0.27 1.18
N ASP A 105 -0.47 0.13 -0.08
CA ASP A 105 0.25 0.60 -1.26
C ASP A 105 -0.70 1.23 -2.30
N TRP A 106 -0.13 1.97 -3.25
CA TRP A 106 -0.84 2.55 -4.40
C TRP A 106 -1.43 1.47 -5.30
N ILE A 107 -2.68 1.64 -5.73
CA ILE A 107 -3.26 0.86 -6.83
C ILE A 107 -3.48 1.84 -7.97
N GLU A 108 -2.70 1.69 -9.05
CA GLU A 108 -2.87 2.52 -10.23
C GLU A 108 -4.24 2.25 -10.87
N PRO A 109 -5.08 3.30 -11.03
CA PRO A 109 -6.34 3.17 -11.73
C PRO A 109 -6.15 2.74 -13.18
N ASP A 110 -6.92 1.76 -13.61
CA ASP A 110 -6.91 1.31 -15.01
C ASP A 110 -7.88 2.15 -15.84
N ARG A 111 -7.34 3.22 -16.41
CA ARG A 111 -8.07 4.18 -17.24
C ARG A 111 -8.43 3.63 -18.63
N GLN A 112 -7.99 2.42 -18.95
CA GLN A 112 -8.15 1.82 -20.27
C GLN A 112 -9.24 0.74 -20.27
N SER A 113 -9.61 0.23 -19.09
CA SER A 113 -10.69 -0.75 -18.94
C SER A 113 -12.08 -0.14 -19.17
N GLY A 114 -12.68 -0.48 -20.31
CA GLY A 114 -14.04 -0.09 -20.69
C GLY A 114 -15.11 -0.51 -19.66
N CYS A 115 -14.87 -1.61 -18.94
CA CYS A 115 -15.76 -2.06 -17.87
C CYS A 115 -15.88 -1.01 -16.76
N THR A 116 -14.77 -0.36 -16.41
CA THR A 116 -14.71 0.63 -15.32
C THR A 116 -14.98 2.05 -15.81
N THR A 117 -14.50 2.41 -17.00
CA THR A 117 -14.65 3.77 -17.55
C THR A 117 -16.03 4.03 -18.12
N SER A 118 -16.80 3.00 -18.47
CA SER A 118 -18.22 3.13 -18.83
C SER A 118 -19.09 3.67 -17.69
N GLY A 119 -18.60 3.67 -16.44
CA GLY A 119 -19.38 4.06 -15.27
C GLY A 119 -20.39 2.99 -14.82
N CYS A 120 -20.39 1.81 -15.45
CA CYS A 120 -21.26 0.69 -15.08
C CYS A 120 -20.67 -0.16 -13.93
N HIS A 121 -19.34 -0.30 -13.86
CA HIS A 121 -18.67 -1.11 -12.83
C HIS A 121 -17.61 -0.30 -12.06
N SER A 122 -17.36 -0.73 -10.82
CA SER A 122 -16.19 -0.32 -10.04
C SER A 122 -14.94 -1.08 -10.51
N SER A 123 -13.77 -0.47 -10.33
CA SER A 123 -12.47 -1.12 -10.54
C SER A 123 -12.17 -2.22 -9.53
N LEU A 124 -12.82 -2.19 -8.36
CA LEU A 124 -12.70 -3.23 -7.34
C LEU A 124 -13.87 -4.22 -7.41
N PRO A 125 -13.59 -5.53 -7.42
CA PRO A 125 -14.59 -6.59 -7.37
C PRO A 125 -15.56 -6.47 -6.19
N HIS A 126 -16.80 -6.92 -6.42
CA HIS A 126 -17.88 -6.90 -5.41
C HIS A 126 -18.41 -8.32 -5.13
N ASN A 127 -17.66 -9.14 -4.38
CA ASN A 127 -18.16 -10.44 -3.90
C ASN A 127 -18.87 -10.28 -2.54
N GLU A 128 -19.98 -10.99 -2.30
CA GLU A 128 -20.71 -10.96 -1.02
C GLU A 128 -19.78 -11.24 0.18
N ARG A 129 -18.93 -12.27 0.08
CA ARG A 129 -17.95 -12.64 1.11
C ARG A 129 -16.76 -11.69 1.08
N LYS A 130 -16.49 -11.01 2.21
CA LYS A 130 -15.44 -10.00 2.33
C LYS A 130 -14.03 -10.57 2.09
N GLU A 131 -13.81 -11.82 2.47
CA GLU A 131 -12.53 -12.53 2.32
C GLU A 131 -12.21 -12.77 0.84
N VAL A 132 -13.19 -13.30 0.10
CA VAL A 132 -13.07 -13.52 -1.36
C VAL A 132 -12.91 -12.17 -2.06
N ARG A 133 -13.65 -11.14 -1.63
CA ARG A 133 -13.52 -9.78 -2.17
C ARG A 133 -12.12 -9.21 -1.98
N ALA A 134 -11.55 -9.33 -0.78
CA ALA A 134 -10.20 -8.86 -0.51
C ALA A 134 -9.16 -9.56 -1.39
N PHE A 135 -9.32 -10.87 -1.60
CA PHE A 135 -8.45 -11.63 -2.49
C PHE A 135 -8.61 -11.22 -3.97
N LEU A 136 -9.84 -11.01 -4.44
CA LEU A 136 -10.12 -10.54 -5.80
C LEU A 136 -9.66 -9.09 -6.03
N ASN A 137 -9.65 -8.25 -5.01
CA ASN A 137 -9.09 -6.89 -5.10
C ASN A 137 -7.60 -6.91 -5.48
N MET A 138 -6.85 -7.93 -5.07
CA MET A 138 -5.47 -8.13 -5.54
C MET A 138 -5.41 -8.44 -7.04
N HIS A 139 -6.36 -9.20 -7.58
CA HIS A 139 -6.38 -9.49 -9.01
C HIS A 139 -6.64 -8.24 -9.84
N ALA A 140 -7.51 -7.36 -9.34
CA ALA A 140 -7.85 -6.12 -10.02
C ALA A 140 -6.64 -5.20 -10.26
N THR A 141 -5.54 -5.38 -9.54
CA THR A 141 -4.30 -4.59 -9.74
C THR A 141 -3.40 -5.17 -10.83
N SER A 142 -3.55 -6.44 -11.19
CA SER A 142 -2.63 -7.17 -12.07
C SER A 142 -3.31 -7.76 -13.32
N VAL A 143 -4.64 -7.87 -13.30
CA VAL A 143 -5.44 -8.58 -14.30
C VAL A 143 -6.67 -7.74 -14.66
N HIS A 144 -6.97 -7.64 -15.95
CA HIS A 144 -8.17 -7.00 -16.48
C HIS A 144 -9.41 -7.87 -16.23
N CYS A 145 -10.56 -7.25 -15.94
CA CYS A 145 -11.82 -7.95 -15.62
C CYS A 145 -12.23 -8.97 -16.70
N GLY A 146 -11.91 -8.66 -17.96
CA GLY A 146 -12.22 -9.50 -19.11
C GLY A 146 -11.57 -10.88 -19.07
N VAL A 147 -10.43 -11.05 -18.39
CA VAL A 147 -9.79 -12.37 -18.23
C VAL A 147 -10.71 -13.37 -17.54
N CYS A 148 -11.42 -12.92 -16.49
CA CYS A 148 -12.34 -13.77 -15.73
C CYS A 148 -13.76 -13.76 -16.31
N HIS A 149 -14.22 -12.62 -16.82
CA HIS A 149 -15.62 -12.40 -17.20
C HIS A 149 -15.93 -12.58 -18.68
N MET A 150 -14.95 -12.49 -19.58
CA MET A 150 -15.18 -12.70 -21.00
C MET A 150 -14.97 -14.16 -21.39
N LYS A 151 -15.90 -14.68 -22.18
CA LYS A 151 -15.84 -16.01 -22.75
C LYS A 151 -14.79 -16.04 -23.86
N THR A 152 -14.02 -17.12 -23.88
CA THR A 152 -13.13 -17.48 -24.98
C THR A 152 -13.11 -18.99 -25.11
N ASP A 153 -12.88 -19.48 -26.32
CA ASP A 153 -12.83 -20.91 -26.63
C ASP A 153 -11.39 -21.46 -26.59
N ARG A 154 -10.41 -20.65 -26.16
CA ARG A 154 -8.99 -21.04 -26.10
C ARG A 154 -8.56 -21.43 -24.69
N ALA A 155 -7.86 -22.57 -24.58
CA ALA A 155 -7.14 -23.02 -23.40
C ALA A 155 -5.72 -23.47 -23.82
N PRO A 156 -4.64 -22.92 -23.24
CA PRO A 156 -4.62 -21.80 -22.30
C PRO A 156 -5.17 -20.50 -22.93
N LEU A 157 -5.52 -19.53 -22.08
CA LEU A 157 -6.02 -18.23 -22.52
C LEU A 157 -4.94 -17.52 -23.35
N SER A 158 -5.35 -16.85 -24.42
CA SER A 158 -4.46 -15.94 -25.13
C SER A 158 -4.42 -14.63 -24.37
N LEU A 159 -3.28 -14.34 -23.74
CA LEU A 159 -3.08 -13.21 -22.85
C LEU A 159 -1.93 -12.31 -23.34
N THR A 160 -1.97 -11.06 -22.92
CA THR A 160 -0.89 -10.08 -23.16
C THR A 160 -0.82 -9.09 -22.01
N TRP A 161 0.37 -8.55 -21.75
CA TRP A 161 0.52 -7.38 -20.90
C TRP A 161 0.10 -6.14 -21.70
N TYR A 162 -0.63 -5.24 -21.06
CA TYR A 162 -0.88 -3.92 -21.62
C TYR A 162 -0.54 -2.83 -20.61
N ASP A 163 -0.12 -1.70 -21.15
CA ASP A 163 0.26 -0.51 -20.39
C ASP A 163 -0.97 0.23 -19.86
N LEU A 164 -0.99 0.60 -18.58
CA LEU A 164 -2.12 1.32 -17.99
C LEU A 164 -2.28 2.76 -18.50
N SER A 165 -1.19 3.37 -18.98
CA SER A 165 -1.24 4.74 -19.52
C SER A 165 -1.70 4.78 -20.97
N THR A 166 -1.35 3.78 -21.79
CA THR A 166 -1.63 3.79 -23.24
C THR A 166 -2.67 2.78 -23.71
N GLY A 167 -2.97 1.76 -22.89
CA GLY A 167 -3.84 0.65 -23.28
C GLY A 167 -3.22 -0.30 -24.32
N LYS A 168 -1.97 -0.05 -24.75
CA LYS A 168 -1.30 -0.85 -25.77
C LYS A 168 -0.59 -2.04 -25.17
N SER A 169 -0.45 -3.11 -25.97
CA SER A 169 0.36 -4.26 -25.59
C SER A 169 1.81 -3.84 -25.30
N LYS A 170 2.42 -4.46 -24.29
CA LYS A 170 3.83 -4.27 -23.93
C LYS A 170 4.47 -5.60 -23.52
N ASN A 171 5.80 -5.58 -23.41
CA ASN A 171 6.56 -6.68 -22.85
C ASN A 171 6.28 -6.85 -21.34
N PRO A 172 6.60 -8.02 -20.76
CA PRO A 172 6.46 -8.24 -19.32
C PRO A 172 7.12 -7.12 -18.50
N PRO A 173 6.52 -6.70 -17.37
CA PRO A 173 7.03 -5.63 -16.52
C PRO A 173 8.50 -5.82 -16.12
N ALA A 174 9.25 -4.73 -16.05
CA ALA A 174 10.68 -4.76 -15.72
C ALA A 174 10.97 -5.39 -14.35
N ILE A 175 10.03 -5.30 -13.41
CA ILE A 175 10.17 -5.93 -12.09
C ILE A 175 10.18 -7.47 -12.14
N LEU A 176 9.42 -8.06 -13.07
CA LEU A 176 9.42 -9.51 -13.29
C LEU A 176 10.74 -9.94 -13.95
N GLN A 177 11.26 -9.12 -14.87
CA GLN A 177 12.55 -9.34 -15.49
C GLN A 177 13.69 -9.24 -14.46
N ALA A 178 13.67 -8.23 -13.58
CA ALA A 178 14.65 -8.08 -12.49
C ALA A 178 14.63 -9.29 -11.55
N TYR A 179 13.44 -9.75 -11.17
CA TYR A 179 13.30 -10.95 -10.35
C TYR A 179 13.75 -12.21 -11.08
N GLY A 180 13.51 -12.28 -12.39
CA GLY A 180 14.02 -13.35 -13.25
C GLY A 180 15.55 -13.39 -13.26
N LEU A 181 16.18 -12.23 -13.41
CA LEU A 181 17.63 -12.07 -13.34
C LEU A 181 18.19 -12.53 -11.98
N LEU A 182 17.46 -12.29 -10.89
CA LEU A 182 17.85 -12.63 -9.50
C LEU A 182 17.47 -14.06 -9.07
N THR A 183 16.80 -14.82 -9.93
CA THR A 183 16.37 -16.21 -9.65
C THR A 183 16.73 -17.19 -10.76
N SER A 184 17.51 -16.75 -11.75
CA SER A 184 18.02 -17.57 -12.83
C SER A 184 19.25 -18.38 -12.39
N ASP A 185 19.63 -19.37 -13.19
CA ASP A 185 20.90 -20.08 -12.98
C ASP A 185 22.12 -19.14 -13.15
N GLU A 186 21.95 -18.08 -13.94
CA GLU A 186 22.93 -17.02 -14.10
C GLU A 186 23.13 -16.21 -12.81
N TYR A 187 22.08 -16.00 -12.00
CA TYR A 187 22.24 -15.44 -10.67
C TYR A 187 23.16 -16.29 -9.79
N GLU A 188 23.00 -17.61 -9.78
CA GLU A 188 23.83 -18.47 -8.92
C GLU A 188 25.31 -18.40 -9.32
N LYS A 189 25.62 -18.18 -10.61
CA LYS A 189 26.99 -17.92 -11.07
C LYS A 189 27.49 -16.53 -10.66
N ASN A 190 26.66 -15.50 -10.90
CA ASN A 190 27.02 -14.10 -10.65
C ASN A 190 27.03 -13.72 -9.17
N ARG A 191 26.36 -14.49 -8.30
CA ARG A 191 26.32 -14.21 -6.86
C ARG A 191 27.72 -14.27 -6.22
N GLU A 192 28.55 -15.20 -6.67
CA GLU A 192 29.90 -15.38 -6.11
C GLU A 192 30.90 -14.40 -6.70
N THR A 193 30.78 -14.12 -8.00
CA THR A 193 31.66 -13.20 -8.74
C THR A 193 30.83 -12.28 -9.65
N PRO A 194 30.18 -11.24 -9.10
CA PRO A 194 29.32 -10.37 -9.88
C PRO A 194 30.16 -9.43 -10.73
N ASP A 195 29.75 -9.23 -11.99
CA ASP A 195 30.39 -8.29 -12.90
C ASP A 195 29.58 -6.98 -13.07
N SER A 196 30.22 -6.01 -13.72
CA SER A 196 29.64 -4.69 -13.97
C SER A 196 28.43 -4.73 -14.91
N ASP A 197 28.34 -5.73 -15.78
CA ASP A 197 27.28 -5.83 -16.78
C ASP A 197 26.01 -6.34 -16.12
N TYR A 198 26.12 -7.37 -15.27
CA TYR A 198 25.05 -7.87 -14.42
C TYR A 198 24.51 -6.77 -13.49
N GLN A 199 25.40 -6.00 -12.86
CA GLN A 199 25.02 -4.84 -12.05
C GLN A 199 24.26 -3.79 -12.86
N SER A 200 24.78 -3.43 -14.04
CA SER A 200 24.18 -2.41 -14.90
C SER A 200 22.79 -2.80 -15.37
N GLU A 201 22.61 -4.07 -15.74
CA GLU A 201 21.32 -4.61 -16.17
C GLU A 201 20.31 -4.62 -15.01
N LEU A 202 20.71 -5.07 -13.82
CA LEU A 202 19.85 -5.04 -12.65
C LEU A 202 19.42 -3.61 -12.29
N VAL A 203 20.34 -2.64 -12.29
CA VAL A 203 20.03 -1.23 -12.04
C VAL A 203 19.06 -0.69 -13.08
N ARG A 204 19.27 -1.00 -14.36
CA ARG A 204 18.37 -0.60 -15.46
C ARG A 204 16.96 -1.12 -15.24
N LEU A 205 16.82 -2.42 -14.92
CA LEU A 205 15.53 -3.05 -14.68
C LEU A 205 14.84 -2.48 -13.43
N LEU A 206 15.56 -2.24 -12.34
CA LEU A 206 15.02 -1.66 -11.11
C LEU A 206 14.55 -0.20 -11.32
N ARG A 207 15.32 0.62 -12.07
CA ARG A 207 14.92 1.99 -12.41
C ARG A 207 13.68 1.99 -13.31
N GLN A 208 13.62 1.11 -14.29
CA GLN A 208 12.44 0.97 -15.14
C GLN A 208 11.23 0.47 -14.34
N ALA A 209 11.41 -0.50 -13.43
CA ALA A 209 10.36 -0.97 -12.54
C ALA A 209 9.84 0.14 -11.64
N ALA A 210 10.73 0.97 -11.07
CA ALA A 210 10.34 2.14 -10.28
C ALA A 210 9.50 3.11 -11.13
N LYS A 211 9.94 3.41 -12.36
CA LYS A 211 9.21 4.28 -13.29
C LYS A 211 7.83 3.72 -13.68
N ASP A 212 7.77 2.43 -14.01
CA ASP A 212 6.52 1.72 -14.32
C ASP A 212 5.56 1.76 -13.11
N ALA A 213 6.09 1.72 -11.88
CA ALA A 213 5.33 1.79 -10.64
C ALA A 213 5.09 3.23 -10.12
N ASP A 214 4.96 4.21 -11.02
CA ASP A 214 4.79 5.64 -10.70
C ASP A 214 5.87 6.18 -9.73
N ASN A 215 7.13 5.93 -10.07
CA ASN A 215 8.32 6.32 -9.31
C ASN A 215 8.37 5.82 -7.86
N LEU A 216 7.91 4.57 -7.62
CA LEU A 216 7.87 3.97 -6.28
C LEU A 216 9.20 4.14 -5.51
N PRO A 217 9.22 4.86 -4.37
CA PRO A 217 10.46 5.21 -3.68
C PRO A 217 11.31 4.01 -3.27
N ALA A 218 10.68 2.91 -2.83
CA ALA A 218 11.39 1.70 -2.43
C ALA A 218 12.22 1.08 -3.57
N LEU A 219 11.66 0.98 -4.78
CA LEU A 219 12.37 0.46 -5.95
C LEU A 219 13.46 1.42 -6.43
N LYS A 220 13.20 2.74 -6.37
CA LYS A 220 14.20 3.76 -6.70
C LYS A 220 15.40 3.70 -5.75
N GLN A 221 15.15 3.67 -4.45
CA GLN A 221 16.20 3.55 -3.42
C GLN A 221 17.00 2.26 -3.58
N LEU A 222 16.32 1.13 -3.86
CA LEU A 222 17.01 -0.13 -4.14
C LEU A 222 17.92 0.01 -5.36
N ALA A 223 17.43 0.59 -6.47
CA ALA A 223 18.23 0.82 -7.66
C ALA A 223 19.44 1.73 -7.38
N ASP A 224 19.26 2.78 -6.60
CA ASP A 224 20.32 3.73 -6.24
C ASP A 224 21.39 3.06 -5.37
N HIS A 225 21.00 2.28 -4.36
CA HIS A 225 21.94 1.50 -3.53
C HIS A 225 22.73 0.48 -4.36
N VAL A 226 22.03 -0.28 -5.22
CA VAL A 226 22.65 -1.26 -6.12
C VAL A 226 23.65 -0.56 -7.05
N SER A 227 23.36 0.66 -7.51
CA SER A 227 24.27 1.42 -8.40
C SER A 227 25.46 2.08 -7.70
N ALA A 228 25.38 2.29 -6.39
CA ALA A 228 26.39 3.03 -5.63
C ALA A 228 27.59 2.19 -5.18
N VAL A 229 27.43 0.86 -5.13
CA VAL A 229 28.48 -0.08 -4.72
C VAL A 229 29.23 -0.64 -5.93
N ARG A 230 30.41 -1.23 -5.73
CA ARG A 230 31.13 -1.91 -6.83
C ARG A 230 30.56 -3.31 -7.04
N ALA A 231 30.38 -3.75 -8.28
CA ALA A 231 29.88 -5.09 -8.60
C ALA A 231 30.62 -6.22 -7.84
N THR A 232 31.94 -6.12 -7.68
CA THR A 232 32.76 -7.15 -7.04
C THR A 232 32.80 -7.08 -5.51
N SER A 233 32.08 -6.15 -4.89
CA SER A 233 32.09 -5.94 -3.43
C SER A 233 31.15 -6.89 -2.67
N ASP A 234 31.45 -7.15 -1.41
CA ASP A 234 30.56 -7.95 -0.54
C ASP A 234 29.23 -7.22 -0.27
N GLU A 235 29.24 -5.89 -0.24
CA GLU A 235 28.04 -5.07 -0.14
C GLU A 235 27.08 -5.31 -1.31
N PHE A 236 27.61 -5.45 -2.53
CA PHE A 236 26.78 -5.76 -3.70
C PHE A 236 26.14 -7.14 -3.58
N LYS A 237 26.89 -8.16 -3.12
CA LYS A 237 26.35 -9.51 -2.88
C LYS A 237 25.20 -9.49 -1.86
N LEU A 238 25.34 -8.72 -0.79
CA LEU A 238 24.28 -8.52 0.20
C LEU A 238 23.04 -7.85 -0.42
N LEU A 239 23.24 -6.84 -1.27
CA LEU A 239 22.16 -6.17 -1.99
C LEU A 239 21.45 -7.08 -2.99
N LEU A 240 22.14 -8.04 -3.62
CA LEU A 240 21.50 -9.04 -4.48
C LEU A 240 20.51 -9.92 -3.70
N VAL A 241 20.91 -10.39 -2.52
CA VAL A 241 20.03 -11.17 -1.62
C VAL A 241 18.84 -10.32 -1.19
N GLN A 242 19.10 -9.08 -0.74
CA GLN A 242 18.04 -8.17 -0.32
C GLN A 242 17.07 -7.84 -1.47
N ALA A 243 17.57 -7.65 -2.69
CA ALA A 243 16.74 -7.42 -3.87
C ALA A 243 15.85 -8.63 -4.15
N ARG A 244 16.43 -9.84 -4.17
CA ARG A 244 15.69 -11.10 -4.38
C ARG A 244 14.56 -11.29 -3.36
N GLU A 245 14.79 -10.93 -2.10
CA GLU A 245 13.78 -11.07 -1.02
C GLU A 245 12.74 -9.94 -1.00
N SER A 246 13.10 -8.74 -1.46
CA SER A 246 12.21 -7.57 -1.40
C SER A 246 11.30 -7.44 -2.63
N LEU A 247 11.77 -7.78 -3.83
CA LEU A 247 10.99 -7.63 -5.06
C LEU A 247 9.60 -8.31 -5.01
N PRO A 248 9.44 -9.53 -4.47
CA PRO A 248 8.13 -10.16 -4.37
C PRO A 248 7.07 -9.37 -3.60
N ARG A 249 7.49 -8.44 -2.72
CA ARG A 249 6.58 -7.57 -1.98
C ARG A 249 5.89 -6.53 -2.86
N HIS A 250 6.44 -6.28 -4.05
CA HIS A 250 5.95 -5.36 -5.08
C HIS A 250 5.28 -6.09 -6.24
N PHE A 251 4.87 -7.35 -6.04
CA PHE A 251 4.06 -8.11 -7.00
C PHE A 251 2.57 -8.00 -6.72
N ARG A 252 2.12 -6.80 -6.31
CA ARG A 252 0.74 -6.49 -5.90
C ARG A 252 0.05 -5.53 -6.86
N GLY A 253 0.59 -5.38 -8.07
CA GLY A 253 0.05 -4.51 -9.11
C GLY A 253 0.91 -3.29 -9.43
N GLU A 254 2.06 -3.14 -8.78
CA GLU A 254 3.05 -2.08 -9.02
C GLU A 254 3.84 -2.35 -10.33
N TYR A 255 3.12 -2.62 -11.42
CA TYR A 255 3.69 -3.02 -12.70
C TYR A 255 3.59 -1.94 -13.78
N GLY A 256 2.78 -0.89 -13.57
CA GLY A 256 2.36 0.04 -14.63
C GLY A 256 1.60 -0.65 -15.77
N ALA A 257 1.11 -1.87 -15.52
CA ALA A 257 0.62 -2.77 -16.54
C ALA A 257 -0.33 -3.82 -15.93
N LYS A 258 -1.20 -4.37 -16.77
CA LYS A 258 -2.05 -5.50 -16.41
C LYS A 258 -2.06 -6.56 -17.50
N ILE A 259 -2.46 -7.76 -17.11
CA ILE A 259 -2.72 -8.87 -18.03
C ILE A 259 -4.15 -8.73 -18.57
N GLY A 260 -4.29 -8.69 -19.89
CA GLY A 260 -5.58 -8.65 -20.58
C GLY A 260 -5.73 -9.82 -21.56
N MET A 261 -6.96 -10.07 -21.98
CA MET A 261 -7.26 -10.99 -23.08
C MET A 261 -6.65 -10.46 -24.38
N ARG A 262 -5.98 -11.31 -25.14
CA ARG A 262 -5.35 -10.95 -26.42
C ARG A 262 -6.32 -11.18 -27.57
N GLY A 263 -6.61 -10.13 -28.33
CA GLY A 263 -7.41 -10.17 -29.55
C GLY A 263 -6.66 -10.77 -30.74
N VAL A 264 -7.36 -10.93 -31.86
CA VAL A 264 -6.83 -11.55 -33.09
C VAL A 264 -5.63 -10.77 -33.66
N GLY A 265 -5.65 -9.44 -33.58
CA GLY A 265 -4.54 -8.56 -34.01
C GLY A 265 -3.38 -8.47 -33.02
N GLY A 266 -3.47 -9.15 -31.87
CA GLY A 266 -2.47 -9.11 -30.82
C GLY A 266 -2.67 -8.02 -29.77
N ASP A 267 -3.56 -7.05 -30.04
CA ASP A 267 -3.97 -6.01 -29.10
C ASP A 267 -4.81 -6.56 -27.94
N PRO A 268 -4.78 -5.90 -26.76
CA PRO A 268 -5.61 -6.30 -25.64
C PRO A 268 -7.09 -5.98 -25.88
N ILE A 269 -7.97 -6.88 -25.46
CA ILE A 269 -9.42 -6.67 -25.42
C ILE A 269 -9.74 -6.01 -24.08
N LEU A 270 -9.96 -4.69 -24.09
CA LEU A 270 -10.18 -3.88 -22.89
C LEU A 270 -11.67 -3.55 -22.64
N THR A 271 -12.52 -3.83 -23.63
CA THR A 271 -13.97 -3.65 -23.57
C THR A 271 -14.67 -4.70 -24.43
N HIS A 272 -15.98 -4.86 -24.27
CA HIS A 272 -16.77 -5.64 -25.21
C HIS A 272 -16.86 -4.90 -26.57
N PRO A 273 -16.63 -5.60 -27.70
CA PRO A 273 -16.56 -4.95 -29.00
C PRO A 273 -17.93 -4.43 -29.46
N ASN A 274 -17.97 -3.23 -30.06
CA ASN A 274 -19.15 -2.61 -30.66
C ASN A 274 -20.30 -2.34 -29.66
N THR A 275 -19.97 -1.91 -28.44
CA THR A 275 -20.96 -1.74 -27.35
C THR A 275 -21.19 -0.29 -26.93
N GLU A 276 -20.45 0.66 -27.49
CA GLU A 276 -20.43 2.07 -27.09
C GLU A 276 -21.82 2.71 -27.15
N ARG A 277 -22.55 2.48 -28.25
CA ARG A 277 -23.91 2.99 -28.45
C ARG A 277 -24.89 2.40 -27.43
N LEU A 278 -24.77 1.10 -27.14
CA LEU A 278 -25.65 0.40 -26.20
C LEU A 278 -25.39 0.84 -24.76
N ILE A 279 -24.11 1.08 -24.41
CA ILE A 279 -23.72 1.65 -23.11
C ILE A 279 -24.33 3.05 -22.95
N ALA A 280 -24.19 3.92 -23.95
CA ALA A 280 -24.76 5.27 -23.90
C ALA A 280 -26.28 5.23 -23.73
N GLN A 281 -26.97 4.39 -24.51
CA GLN A 281 -28.41 4.17 -24.39
C GLN A 281 -28.80 3.67 -22.98
N TYR A 282 -28.05 2.71 -22.43
CA TYR A 282 -28.34 2.21 -21.09
C TYR A 282 -28.16 3.28 -20.02
N LEU A 283 -27.09 4.08 -20.10
CA LEU A 283 -26.83 5.14 -19.12
C LEU A 283 -27.91 6.23 -19.13
N GLU A 284 -28.46 6.56 -20.31
CA GLU A 284 -29.57 7.49 -20.47
C GLU A 284 -30.88 6.94 -19.90
N GLN A 285 -31.13 5.64 -20.07
CA GLN A 285 -32.42 5.01 -19.75
C GLN A 285 -32.42 4.22 -18.45
N LYS A 286 -31.31 4.11 -17.73
CA LYS A 286 -31.11 3.16 -16.61
C LYS A 286 -32.16 3.24 -15.49
N ASP A 287 -32.73 4.43 -15.27
CA ASP A 287 -33.72 4.66 -14.21
C ASP A 287 -35.16 4.36 -14.65
N SER A 288 -35.43 4.36 -15.96
CA SER A 288 -36.76 4.12 -16.54
C SER A 288 -36.92 2.74 -17.17
N ILE A 289 -35.85 2.14 -17.72
CA ILE A 289 -35.87 0.85 -18.41
C ILE A 289 -36.06 -0.32 -17.43
N LYS A 290 -37.02 -1.23 -17.72
CA LYS A 290 -37.38 -2.36 -16.84
C LYS A 290 -37.63 -3.64 -17.63
N GLY A 291 -37.71 -4.76 -16.91
CA GLY A 291 -38.15 -6.04 -17.48
C GLY A 291 -37.26 -6.54 -18.61
N ARG A 292 -37.89 -6.97 -19.70
CA ARG A 292 -37.24 -7.60 -20.87
C ARG A 292 -36.31 -6.62 -21.59
N ASP A 293 -36.74 -5.39 -21.84
CA ASP A 293 -35.94 -4.40 -22.57
C ASP A 293 -34.60 -4.11 -21.87
N ARG A 294 -34.62 -4.05 -20.52
CA ARG A 294 -33.39 -3.89 -19.73
C ARG A 294 -32.46 -5.08 -19.90
N LYS A 295 -33.00 -6.30 -19.90
CA LYS A 295 -32.22 -7.53 -20.08
C LYS A 295 -31.57 -7.56 -21.46
N ASP A 296 -32.35 -7.30 -22.51
CA ASP A 296 -31.89 -7.35 -23.90
C ASP A 296 -30.78 -6.32 -24.14
N LEU A 297 -30.94 -5.12 -23.59
CA LEU A 297 -29.90 -4.08 -23.66
C LEU A 297 -28.62 -4.49 -22.92
N LEU A 298 -28.73 -5.05 -21.71
CA LEU A 298 -27.58 -5.52 -20.95
C LEU A 298 -26.88 -6.71 -21.62
N ASP A 299 -27.62 -7.63 -22.22
CA ASP A 299 -27.05 -8.75 -22.96
C ASP A 299 -26.34 -8.25 -24.24
N GLY A 300 -26.88 -7.22 -24.89
CA GLY A 300 -26.21 -6.51 -25.99
C GLY A 300 -24.93 -5.77 -25.60
N ILE A 301 -24.84 -5.23 -24.38
CA ILE A 301 -23.62 -4.58 -23.84
C ILE A 301 -22.53 -5.61 -23.52
N HIS A 302 -22.90 -6.87 -23.26
CA HIS A 302 -21.94 -7.92 -22.87
C HIS A 302 -21.95 -9.12 -23.82
N PRO A 303 -21.67 -8.94 -25.13
CA PRO A 303 -21.73 -10.01 -26.12
C PRO A 303 -20.74 -11.15 -25.85
N LEU A 304 -19.66 -10.87 -25.12
CA LEU A 304 -18.65 -11.87 -24.73
C LEU A 304 -18.80 -12.31 -23.28
N ARG A 305 -19.92 -12.02 -22.58
CA ARG A 305 -20.06 -12.39 -21.16
C ARG A 305 -19.99 -13.90 -20.99
N ARG A 306 -19.21 -14.36 -20.00
CA ARG A 306 -19.28 -15.73 -19.50
C ARG A 306 -20.44 -15.85 -18.52
N ASP A 307 -21.17 -16.98 -18.56
CA ASP A 307 -22.30 -17.22 -17.65
C ASP A 307 -21.90 -17.21 -16.17
N LYS A 308 -20.69 -17.71 -15.88
CA LYS A 308 -20.05 -17.66 -14.56
C LYS A 308 -18.62 -17.17 -14.71
N PRO A 309 -18.10 -16.31 -13.83
CA PRO A 309 -16.67 -15.96 -13.85
C PRO A 309 -15.81 -17.21 -13.62
N LEU A 310 -14.54 -17.15 -14.04
CA LEU A 310 -13.57 -18.19 -13.72
C LEU A 310 -13.41 -18.36 -12.20
N ASP A 311 -13.19 -19.60 -11.77
CA ASP A 311 -12.75 -19.90 -10.42
C ASP A 311 -11.22 -19.75 -10.28
N CYS A 312 -10.75 -19.78 -9.03
CA CYS A 312 -9.34 -19.58 -8.74
C CYS A 312 -8.49 -20.74 -9.29
N SER A 313 -8.94 -21.99 -9.09
CA SER A 313 -8.24 -23.18 -9.55
C SER A 313 -8.12 -23.29 -11.07
N SER A 314 -9.01 -22.69 -11.86
CA SER A 314 -8.85 -22.65 -13.33
C SER A 314 -7.54 -21.98 -13.77
N CYS A 315 -7.08 -20.96 -13.02
CA CYS A 315 -5.89 -20.18 -13.36
C CYS A 315 -4.66 -20.51 -12.49
N HIS A 316 -4.86 -21.14 -11.33
CA HIS A 316 -3.82 -21.38 -10.32
C HIS A 316 -3.62 -22.88 -10.05
N ARG A 317 -3.54 -23.68 -11.11
CA ARG A 317 -3.30 -25.12 -11.03
C ARG A 317 -2.01 -25.51 -11.75
N LYS A 318 -1.39 -26.61 -11.31
CA LYS A 318 -0.14 -27.12 -11.89
C LYS A 318 -0.31 -27.64 -13.31
N THR A 319 -1.43 -28.31 -13.59
CA THR A 319 -1.75 -28.91 -14.89
C THR A 319 -2.97 -28.21 -15.49
N ASP A 320 -2.95 -28.02 -16.81
CA ASP A 320 -4.05 -27.39 -17.56
C ASP A 320 -4.43 -25.97 -17.10
N SER A 321 -3.51 -25.23 -16.48
CA SER A 321 -3.76 -23.84 -16.10
C SER A 321 -4.24 -23.02 -17.30
N LEU A 322 -5.29 -22.24 -17.10
CA LEU A 322 -5.75 -21.27 -18.09
C LEU A 322 -4.75 -20.13 -18.31
N ILE A 323 -3.83 -19.89 -17.36
CA ILE A 323 -2.75 -18.92 -17.50
C ILE A 323 -1.42 -19.64 -17.64
N ASP A 324 -0.77 -19.44 -18.79
CA ASP A 324 0.62 -19.80 -18.99
C ASP A 324 1.54 -18.71 -18.43
N PHE A 325 1.89 -18.83 -17.16
CA PHE A 325 2.71 -17.84 -16.46
C PHE A 325 4.10 -17.67 -17.10
N ALA A 326 4.71 -18.74 -17.61
CA ALA A 326 6.02 -18.67 -18.25
C ALA A 326 5.94 -17.82 -19.53
N ARG A 327 4.94 -18.04 -20.37
CA ARG A 327 4.69 -17.22 -21.56
C ARG A 327 4.36 -15.77 -21.23
N MET A 328 3.76 -15.52 -20.07
CA MET A 328 3.52 -14.17 -19.56
C MET A 328 4.78 -13.52 -18.95
N GLY A 329 5.94 -14.16 -19.02
CA GLY A 329 7.21 -13.62 -18.54
C GLY A 329 7.42 -13.72 -17.03
N TYR A 330 6.64 -14.55 -16.33
CA TYR A 330 6.91 -14.83 -14.93
C TYR A 330 8.11 -15.76 -14.80
N PRO A 331 9.10 -15.42 -13.95
CA PRO A 331 10.22 -16.31 -13.68
C PRO A 331 9.75 -17.66 -13.07
N PRO A 332 10.47 -18.78 -13.29
CA PRO A 332 10.06 -20.10 -12.81
C PRO A 332 9.73 -20.14 -11.31
N ALA A 333 10.56 -19.47 -10.48
CA ALA A 333 10.32 -19.36 -9.04
C ALA A 333 8.97 -18.69 -8.71
N ARG A 334 8.59 -17.65 -9.47
CA ARG A 334 7.31 -16.96 -9.28
C ARG A 334 6.15 -17.74 -9.86
N ALA A 335 6.29 -18.31 -11.05
CA ALA A 335 5.27 -19.15 -11.67
C ALA A 335 4.89 -20.30 -10.74
N LYS A 336 5.88 -20.99 -10.15
CA LYS A 336 5.67 -22.04 -9.14
C LYS A 336 4.85 -21.55 -7.94
N ALA A 337 5.17 -20.37 -7.40
CA ALA A 337 4.44 -19.79 -6.29
C ALA A 337 2.99 -19.40 -6.63
N LEU A 338 2.70 -19.13 -7.92
CA LEU A 338 1.35 -18.79 -8.38
C LEU A 338 0.49 -20.02 -8.65
N VAL A 339 1.05 -21.15 -9.07
CA VAL A 339 0.29 -22.38 -9.40
C VAL A 339 0.10 -23.35 -8.23
N ASP A 340 0.79 -23.12 -7.10
CA ASP A 340 0.74 -23.98 -5.91
C ASP A 340 0.48 -23.27 -4.57
N PRO A 341 -0.48 -22.33 -4.46
CA PRO A 341 -0.74 -21.71 -3.18
C PRO A 341 -1.83 -22.48 -2.41
N VAL A 342 -1.48 -22.99 -1.23
CA VAL A 342 -2.42 -23.34 -0.14
C VAL A 342 -3.50 -22.27 0.03
N VAL A 343 -3.15 -21.01 -0.23
CA VAL A 343 -4.07 -19.86 -0.23
C VAL A 343 -5.22 -20.02 -1.23
N VAL A 344 -5.00 -20.53 -2.45
CA VAL A 344 -6.10 -20.71 -3.43
C VAL A 344 -7.09 -21.75 -2.93
N GLU A 345 -6.60 -22.88 -2.39
CA GLU A 345 -7.47 -23.89 -1.78
C GLU A 345 -8.27 -23.31 -0.60
N MET A 346 -7.60 -22.54 0.26
CA MET A 346 -8.26 -21.86 1.39
C MET A 346 -9.36 -20.90 0.90
N ILE A 347 -9.09 -20.08 -0.11
CA ILE A 347 -10.07 -19.13 -0.65
C ILE A 347 -11.23 -19.87 -1.33
N GLU A 348 -10.97 -20.97 -2.03
CA GLU A 348 -12.02 -21.79 -2.60
C GLU A 348 -12.92 -22.42 -1.54
N ASN A 349 -12.32 -22.94 -0.46
CA ASN A 349 -13.07 -23.48 0.68
C ASN A 349 -13.95 -22.41 1.33
N ILE A 350 -13.41 -21.21 1.55
CA ILE A 350 -14.18 -20.06 2.04
C ILE A 350 -15.32 -19.71 1.08
N ASN A 351 -15.08 -19.71 -0.23
CA ASN A 351 -16.12 -19.42 -1.23
C ASN A 351 -17.22 -20.49 -1.23
N LYS A 352 -16.86 -21.76 -1.04
CA LYS A 352 -17.78 -22.91 -0.91
C LYS A 352 -18.49 -22.96 0.45
N GLY A 353 -18.17 -22.06 1.38
CA GLY A 353 -18.76 -22.05 2.71
C GLY A 353 -18.20 -23.10 3.67
N VAL A 354 -17.07 -23.72 3.33
CA VAL A 354 -16.37 -24.64 4.21
C VAL A 354 -15.70 -23.82 5.32
N PRO A 355 -16.00 -24.10 6.60
CA PRO A 355 -15.35 -23.40 7.70
C PRO A 355 -13.84 -23.65 7.68
N PHE A 356 -13.07 -22.59 7.83
CA PHE A 356 -11.64 -22.68 7.97
C PHE A 356 -11.31 -23.19 9.38
N HIS A 357 -10.79 -24.41 9.45
CA HIS A 357 -10.20 -24.92 10.68
C HIS A 357 -8.71 -24.60 10.62
N LEU A 358 -8.22 -23.84 11.61
CA LEU A 358 -6.79 -23.79 11.85
C LEU A 358 -6.33 -25.24 12.12
N PRO A 359 -5.27 -25.73 11.46
CA PRO A 359 -4.64 -27.00 11.84
C PRO A 359 -4.43 -26.95 13.35
N GLU A 360 -4.72 -28.04 14.07
CA GLU A 360 -4.80 -28.11 15.55
C GLU A 360 -3.64 -27.39 16.27
N PHE A 361 -3.72 -26.06 16.39
CA PHE A 361 -2.69 -25.24 17.04
C PHE A 361 -2.98 -25.12 18.55
N ILE A 362 -4.19 -25.52 18.97
CA ILE A 362 -4.67 -25.56 20.35
C ILE A 362 -5.28 -26.95 20.63
N ASN A 363 -4.54 -28.00 20.32
CA ASN A 363 -4.79 -29.28 20.98
C ASN A 363 -3.45 -29.99 21.22
N PRO A 364 -2.76 -29.70 22.34
CA PRO A 364 -1.59 -30.49 22.71
C PRO A 364 -2.07 -31.89 23.11
N LYS A 365 -1.98 -32.82 22.14
CA LYS A 365 -2.13 -34.27 22.27
C LYS A 365 -3.56 -34.81 22.41
N ARG A 366 -3.86 -35.82 21.59
CA ARG A 366 -4.41 -37.08 22.11
C ARG A 366 -3.32 -38.13 22.06
#